data_AF-A0A3N5PZ89-F1
#
_entry.id   AF-A0A3N5PZ89-F1
#
_cell.length_a   1.000
_cell.length_b   1.000
_cell.length_c   1.000
_cell.angle_alpha   90.00
_cell.angle_beta   90.00
_cell.angle_gamma   90.00
#
_symmetry.space_group_name_H-M   'P 1'
#
loop_
_entity.id
_entity.type
_entity.pdbx_description
1 polymer ?
#
loop_
_entity_poly.entity_id
_entity_poly.type
_entity_poly.pdbx_seq_one_letter_code
_entity_poly.pdbx_strand_id
1 'polypeptide(L)'
;MCFTVSVFAQTHVIETDTGALFDAPEEYQPYYHVSGFVHPHLPVITNDRPDALQMFEWGLIPRWTKNAEAAEEISQLTLNARSETIFDKPSFRDAIVKRRALLPVTGFVEWQHEDKLKLPHLITIGAFDGNHPPPVYTLGCIWEEWADKESGEVRRTFSIVTTQANTLMSFIHNNKQRMPVVIPKGDRMAWLQADDREHATRLMRPLEDGILKAYPISRTMSRIKVNTDDPSLLNPIGEAFV
;
A
#
# COMPACT_ATOMS: atom_id res chain seq x y z
N MET A 1 -6.07 2.58 -9.29
CA MET A 1 -5.99 1.64 -8.16
C MET A 1 -4.58 1.84 -7.68
N CYS A 2 -4.35 1.90 -6.38
CA CYS A 2 -3.04 2.29 -5.86
C CYS A 2 -2.00 1.23 -6.20
N PHE A 3 -1.14 1.50 -7.18
CA PHE A 3 -0.06 0.61 -7.60
C PHE A 3 1.32 1.24 -7.37
N THR A 4 1.35 2.42 -6.78
CA THR A 4 2.59 3.16 -6.55
C THR A 4 2.54 3.77 -5.17
N VAL A 5 3.48 3.37 -4.32
CA VAL A 5 3.62 3.89 -2.96
C VAL A 5 4.95 4.58 -2.78
N SER A 6 5.03 5.35 -1.71
CA SER A 6 6.23 6.02 -1.22
C SER A 6 6.39 5.65 0.25
N VAL A 7 7.55 5.12 0.60
CA VAL A 7 7.96 4.77 1.96
C VAL A 7 9.39 5.28 2.13
N PHE A 8 9.57 6.59 2.28
CA PHE A 8 10.90 7.21 2.33
C PHE A 8 11.24 7.87 3.67
N ALA A 9 10.48 7.55 4.71
CA ALA A 9 10.87 7.88 6.07
C ALA A 9 12.05 7.02 6.54
N GLN A 10 12.87 7.55 7.43
CA GLN A 10 13.93 6.77 8.09
C GLN A 10 13.31 5.70 9.01
N THR A 11 14.01 4.60 9.25
CA THR A 11 13.53 3.49 10.10
C THR A 11 12.99 3.98 11.45
N HIS A 12 13.77 4.77 12.19
CA HIS A 12 13.37 5.29 13.50
C HIS A 12 12.08 6.12 13.48
N VAL A 13 11.77 6.81 12.36
CA VAL A 13 10.53 7.56 12.20
C VAL A 13 9.35 6.62 12.04
N ILE A 14 9.52 5.58 11.22
CA ILE A 14 8.49 4.54 11.02
C ILE A 14 8.25 3.80 12.34
N GLU A 15 9.31 3.37 13.03
CA GLU A 15 9.22 2.67 14.32
C GLU A 15 8.54 3.53 15.39
N THR A 16 8.85 4.82 15.44
CA THR A 16 8.21 5.76 16.38
C THR A 16 6.72 5.96 16.06
N ASP A 17 6.36 6.07 14.78
CA ASP A 17 4.95 6.24 14.40
C ASP A 17 4.13 4.98 14.68
N THR A 18 4.66 3.81 14.31
CA THR A 18 3.95 2.53 14.35
C THR A 18 3.99 1.87 15.72
N GLY A 19 5.07 2.07 16.49
CA GLY A 19 5.35 1.34 17.72
C GLY A 19 5.94 -0.06 17.49
N ALA A 20 6.27 -0.42 16.25
CA ALA A 20 6.86 -1.70 15.87
C ALA A 20 8.32 -1.53 15.41
N LEU A 21 9.20 -2.49 15.70
CA LEU A 21 10.63 -2.43 15.35
C LEU A 21 10.92 -3.22 14.08
N PHE A 22 11.87 -2.79 13.26
CA PHE A 22 12.30 -3.60 12.12
C PHE A 22 12.97 -4.90 12.59
N ASP A 23 12.53 -6.05 12.07
CA ASP A 23 13.17 -7.35 12.32
C ASP A 23 14.59 -7.38 11.68
N ALA A 24 14.74 -6.76 10.50
CA ALA A 24 15.99 -6.65 9.74
C ALA A 24 16.12 -5.23 9.13
N PRO A 25 16.50 -4.22 9.93
CA PRO A 25 16.55 -2.81 9.47
C PRO A 25 17.51 -2.59 8.29
N GLU A 26 18.52 -3.44 8.12
CA GLU A 26 19.47 -3.41 7.01
C GLU A 26 18.87 -3.81 5.66
N GLU A 27 17.74 -4.54 5.65
CA GLU A 27 17.02 -4.90 4.43
C GLU A 27 16.13 -3.76 3.91
N TYR A 28 15.82 -2.78 4.78
CA TYR A 28 15.01 -1.63 4.41
C TYR A 28 15.85 -0.52 3.78
N GLN A 29 15.39 -0.06 2.63
CA GLN A 29 15.88 1.16 1.99
C GLN A 29 14.69 2.10 1.72
N PRO A 30 14.85 3.43 1.89
CA PRO A 30 13.82 4.39 1.54
C PRO A 30 13.36 4.27 0.08
N TYR A 31 12.06 4.05 -0.13
CA TYR A 31 11.43 4.02 -1.44
C TYR A 31 10.72 5.35 -1.71
N TYR A 32 11.28 6.22 -2.55
CA TYR A 32 10.58 7.45 -2.96
C TYR A 32 9.43 7.13 -3.92
N HIS A 33 9.67 6.24 -4.86
CA HIS A 33 8.68 5.83 -5.84
C HIS A 33 8.84 4.34 -6.12
N VAL A 34 7.88 3.53 -5.69
CA VAL A 34 7.94 2.09 -5.98
C VAL A 34 6.62 1.57 -6.54
N SER A 35 6.73 0.87 -7.67
CA SER A 35 5.61 0.25 -8.37
C SER A 35 5.37 -1.17 -7.85
N GLY A 36 4.12 -1.54 -7.60
CA GLY A 36 3.78 -2.92 -7.25
C GLY A 36 4.11 -3.93 -8.35
N PHE A 37 4.18 -3.49 -9.62
CA PHE A 37 4.49 -4.37 -10.76
C PHE A 37 5.93 -4.87 -10.80
N VAL A 38 6.83 -4.36 -9.95
CA VAL A 38 8.17 -4.93 -9.77
C VAL A 38 8.27 -5.81 -8.52
N HIS A 39 7.15 -6.10 -7.87
CA HIS A 39 7.04 -6.94 -6.67
C HIS A 39 8.08 -6.60 -5.59
N PRO A 40 8.14 -5.34 -5.14
CA PRO A 40 9.10 -4.92 -4.12
C PRO A 40 8.81 -5.61 -2.80
N HIS A 41 9.86 -5.79 -2.00
CA HIS A 41 9.71 -6.09 -0.58
C HIS A 41 9.50 -4.78 0.18
N LEU A 42 8.40 -4.67 0.91
CA LEU A 42 8.02 -3.46 1.66
C LEU A 42 7.78 -3.80 3.14
N PRO A 43 8.05 -2.86 4.05
CA PRO A 43 7.87 -3.10 5.47
C PRO A 43 6.37 -3.17 5.80
N VAL A 44 5.94 -4.27 6.41
CA VAL A 44 4.56 -4.46 6.87
C VAL A 44 4.54 -4.90 8.33
N ILE A 45 3.48 -4.54 9.03
CA ILE A 45 3.16 -5.06 10.37
C ILE A 45 2.04 -6.07 10.22
N THR A 46 2.24 -7.31 10.63
CA THR A 46 1.22 -8.36 10.54
C THR A 46 0.48 -8.56 11.85
N ASN A 47 -0.67 -9.22 11.78
CA ASN A 47 -1.48 -9.51 12.96
C ASN A 47 -0.86 -10.54 13.91
N ASP A 48 0.04 -11.41 13.42
CA ASP A 48 0.78 -12.39 14.24
C ASP A 48 2.06 -11.80 14.84
N ARG A 49 2.57 -10.68 14.31
CA ARG A 49 3.76 -9.95 14.77
C ARG A 49 3.47 -8.43 14.84
N PRO A 50 2.51 -7.98 15.67
CA PRO A 50 2.09 -6.58 15.71
C PRO A 50 3.15 -5.61 16.26
N ASP A 51 4.23 -6.14 16.82
CA ASP A 51 5.39 -5.45 17.39
C ASP A 51 6.60 -5.38 16.43
N ALA A 52 6.49 -5.98 15.24
CA ALA A 52 7.58 -6.03 14.27
C ALA A 52 7.18 -5.52 12.88
N LEU A 53 8.14 -4.87 12.21
CA LEU A 53 8.13 -4.52 10.80
C LEU A 53 8.93 -5.56 10.03
N GLN A 54 8.26 -6.21 9.08
CA GLN A 54 8.79 -7.32 8.30
C GLN A 54 8.74 -6.99 6.81
N MET A 55 9.77 -7.38 6.06
CA MET A 55 9.86 -7.11 4.63
C MET A 55 9.08 -8.17 3.85
N PHE A 56 7.88 -7.84 3.37
CA PHE A 56 7.02 -8.76 2.59
C PHE A 56 6.92 -8.29 1.15
N GLU A 57 6.79 -9.24 0.23
CA GLU A 57 6.67 -8.97 -1.19
C GLU A 57 5.26 -8.49 -1.58
N TRP A 58 5.18 -7.41 -2.35
CA TRP A 58 3.89 -6.88 -2.80
C TRP A 58 3.34 -7.66 -4.00
N GLY A 59 2.20 -8.32 -3.83
CA GLY A 59 1.57 -9.19 -4.83
C GLY A 59 1.19 -10.52 -4.19
N LEU A 60 0.00 -10.58 -3.58
CA LEU A 60 -0.40 -11.71 -2.73
C LEU A 60 -0.46 -13.04 -3.50
N ILE A 61 0.28 -14.03 -3.02
CA ILE A 61 0.25 -15.41 -3.50
C ILE A 61 -0.57 -16.24 -2.53
N PRO A 62 -1.77 -16.72 -2.93
CA PRO A 62 -2.56 -17.57 -2.05
C PRO A 62 -1.84 -18.88 -1.73
N ARG A 63 -1.95 -19.36 -0.50
CA ARG A 63 -1.31 -20.61 -0.04
C ARG A 63 -1.63 -21.87 -0.86
N TRP A 64 -2.73 -21.86 -1.63
CA TRP A 64 -3.16 -22.98 -2.47
C TRP A 64 -2.55 -22.99 -3.87
N THR A 65 -1.77 -21.95 -4.22
CA THR A 65 -1.07 -21.85 -5.50
C THR A 65 -0.13 -23.03 -5.70
N LYS A 66 -0.12 -23.59 -6.92
CA LYS A 66 0.42 -24.93 -7.17
C LYS A 66 1.93 -24.98 -7.33
N ASN A 67 2.50 -24.00 -8.02
CA ASN A 67 3.90 -23.97 -8.45
C ASN A 67 4.34 -22.51 -8.68
N ALA A 68 5.64 -22.30 -8.91
CA ALA A 68 6.23 -20.97 -9.12
C ALA A 68 5.63 -20.19 -10.31
N GLU A 69 5.31 -20.85 -11.42
CA GLU A 69 4.72 -20.19 -12.60
C GLU A 69 3.34 -19.60 -12.26
N ALA A 70 2.46 -20.38 -11.63
CA ALA A 70 1.16 -19.90 -11.18
C ALA A 70 1.27 -18.82 -10.09
N ALA A 71 2.35 -18.86 -9.30
CA ALA A 71 2.64 -17.86 -8.27
C ALA A 71 3.01 -16.51 -8.89
N GLU A 72 3.83 -16.53 -9.95
CA GLU A 72 4.15 -15.33 -10.71
C GLU A 72 2.88 -14.73 -11.34
N GLU A 73 2.09 -15.54 -12.06
CA GLU A 73 0.86 -15.07 -12.71
C GLU A 73 -0.15 -14.46 -11.73
N ILE A 74 -0.37 -15.10 -10.58
CA ILE A 74 -1.37 -14.62 -9.62
C ILE A 74 -0.90 -13.36 -8.89
N SER A 75 0.39 -13.22 -8.60
CA SER A 75 0.96 -12.06 -7.90
C SER A 75 0.72 -10.74 -8.68
N GLN A 76 0.78 -10.81 -10.01
CA GLN A 76 0.49 -9.69 -10.92
C GLN A 76 -0.97 -9.21 -10.83
N LEU A 77 -1.88 -10.09 -10.43
CA LEU A 77 -3.33 -9.83 -10.34
C LEU A 77 -3.80 -9.48 -8.93
N THR A 78 -2.93 -9.60 -7.93
CA THR A 78 -3.27 -9.51 -6.50
C THR A 78 -2.53 -8.41 -5.76
N LEU A 79 -1.95 -7.43 -6.45
CA LEU A 79 -1.40 -6.21 -5.83
C LEU A 79 -2.45 -5.46 -4.99
N ASN A 80 -3.72 -5.51 -5.40
CA ASN A 80 -4.83 -4.87 -4.69
C ASN A 80 -6.00 -5.84 -4.46
N ALA A 81 -6.60 -5.76 -3.28
CA ALA A 81 -7.81 -6.48 -2.89
C ALA A 81 -8.98 -5.50 -2.71
N ARG A 82 -10.09 -5.70 -3.43
CA ARG A 82 -11.27 -4.81 -3.33
C ARG A 82 -12.12 -5.20 -2.14
N SER A 83 -12.31 -4.29 -1.19
CA SER A 83 -13.13 -4.49 0.02
C SER A 83 -14.53 -5.04 -0.26
N GLU A 84 -15.15 -4.68 -1.38
CA GLU A 84 -16.50 -5.12 -1.77
C GLU A 84 -16.58 -6.63 -2.07
N THR A 85 -15.47 -7.24 -2.49
CA THR A 85 -15.43 -8.65 -2.93
C THR A 85 -14.40 -9.48 -2.16
N ILE A 86 -13.74 -8.88 -1.17
CA ILE A 86 -12.59 -9.47 -0.50
C ILE A 86 -12.95 -10.75 0.26
N PHE A 87 -14.20 -10.86 0.74
CA PHE A 87 -14.72 -12.05 1.43
C PHE A 87 -15.15 -13.17 0.48
N ASP A 88 -15.30 -12.89 -0.82
CA ASP A 88 -15.83 -13.85 -1.79
C ASP A 88 -14.73 -14.40 -2.71
N LYS A 89 -13.73 -13.56 -3.03
CA LYS A 89 -12.64 -13.90 -3.95
C LYS A 89 -11.73 -14.99 -3.35
N PRO A 90 -11.50 -16.13 -4.04
CA PRO A 90 -10.67 -17.21 -3.54
C PRO A 90 -9.24 -16.81 -3.15
N SER A 91 -8.68 -15.80 -3.82
CA SER A 91 -7.34 -15.28 -3.51
C SER A 91 -7.26 -14.54 -2.18
N PHE A 92 -8.38 -14.03 -1.65
CA PHE A 92 -8.37 -13.07 -0.52
C PHE A 92 -9.22 -13.50 0.68
N ARG A 93 -10.25 -14.32 0.47
CA ARG A 93 -11.27 -14.62 1.48
C ARG A 93 -10.73 -15.23 2.77
N ASP A 94 -9.68 -16.06 2.68
CA ASP A 94 -9.05 -16.66 3.86
C ASP A 94 -8.17 -15.61 4.56
N ALA A 95 -7.42 -14.82 3.79
CA ALA A 95 -6.47 -13.83 4.28
C ALA A 95 -7.14 -12.67 5.02
N ILE A 96 -8.26 -12.13 4.50
CA ILE A 96 -8.97 -11.04 5.20
C ILE A 96 -9.50 -11.44 6.58
N VAL A 97 -9.75 -12.74 6.80
CA VAL A 97 -10.20 -13.26 8.09
C VAL A 97 -9.03 -13.51 9.04
N LYS A 98 -7.89 -14.00 8.53
CA LYS A 98 -6.83 -14.58 9.37
C LYS A 98 -5.49 -13.85 9.35
N ARG A 99 -5.24 -13.05 8.31
CA ARG A 99 -3.92 -12.55 7.95
C ARG A 99 -4.03 -11.10 7.47
N ARG A 100 -4.28 -10.20 8.41
CA ARG A 100 -4.29 -8.76 8.16
C ARG A 100 -2.94 -8.16 8.46
N ALA A 101 -2.61 -7.11 7.72
CA ALA A 101 -1.37 -6.37 7.87
C ALA A 101 -1.60 -4.87 7.71
N LEU A 102 -0.62 -4.08 8.11
CA LEU A 102 -0.55 -2.65 7.89
C LEU A 102 0.72 -2.34 7.09
N LEU A 103 0.58 -1.58 6.02
CA LEU A 103 1.72 -1.02 5.29
C LEU A 103 1.91 0.44 5.71
N PRO A 104 2.93 0.80 6.51
CA PRO A 104 3.32 2.19 6.69
C PRO A 104 3.80 2.79 5.37
N VAL A 105 3.29 3.98 5.05
CA VAL A 105 3.66 4.78 3.88
C VAL A 105 3.82 6.24 4.29
N THR A 106 4.60 6.98 3.51
CA THR A 106 4.63 8.45 3.52
C THR A 106 3.73 9.03 2.43
N GLY A 107 3.40 8.23 1.40
CA GLY A 107 2.46 8.65 0.38
C GLY A 107 2.14 7.53 -0.61
N PHE A 108 1.22 7.83 -1.53
CA PHE A 108 1.01 7.04 -2.73
C PHE A 108 0.77 7.94 -3.93
N VAL A 109 0.97 7.41 -5.13
CA VAL A 109 0.77 8.18 -6.37
C VAL A 109 -0.42 7.63 -7.13
N GLU A 110 -1.28 8.54 -7.59
CA GLU A 110 -2.40 8.25 -8.46
C GLU A 110 -2.46 9.24 -9.63
N TRP A 111 -3.10 8.82 -10.73
CA TRP A 111 -3.14 9.60 -11.97
C TRP A 111 -4.55 10.08 -12.29
N GLN A 112 -4.65 11.39 -12.50
CA GLN A 112 -5.82 12.02 -13.08
C GLN A 112 -5.83 11.91 -14.59
N HIS A 113 -6.93 11.38 -15.12
CA HIS A 113 -7.13 11.34 -16.56
C HIS A 113 -7.72 12.67 -17.03
N GLU A 114 -6.99 13.39 -17.86
CA GLU A 114 -7.45 14.59 -18.56
C GLU A 114 -7.27 14.39 -20.05
N ASP A 115 -8.37 14.15 -20.76
CA ASP A 115 -8.36 13.76 -22.18
C ASP A 115 -7.40 12.61 -22.48
N LYS A 116 -6.29 12.90 -23.18
CA LYS A 116 -5.25 11.94 -23.56
C LYS A 116 -4.06 11.93 -22.58
N LEU A 117 -4.12 12.74 -21.53
CA LEU A 117 -3.06 12.90 -20.55
C LEU A 117 -3.40 12.16 -19.25
N LYS A 118 -2.34 11.71 -18.59
CA LYS A 118 -2.38 11.20 -17.21
C LYS A 118 -1.49 12.11 -16.37
N LEU A 119 -2.10 12.85 -15.44
CA LEU A 119 -1.43 13.79 -14.56
C LEU A 119 -1.21 13.12 -13.20
N PRO A 120 0.05 12.83 -12.82
CA PRO A 120 0.35 12.18 -11.54
C PRO A 120 0.18 13.16 -10.38
N HIS A 121 -0.36 12.66 -9.29
CA HIS A 121 -0.48 13.36 -8.01
C HIS A 121 0.11 12.49 -6.91
N LEU A 122 0.97 13.08 -6.08
CA LEU A 122 1.38 12.49 -4.81
C LEU A 122 0.30 12.77 -3.77
N ILE A 123 -0.17 11.72 -3.10
CA ILE A 123 -1.19 11.77 -2.07
C ILE A 123 -0.55 11.48 -0.71
N THR A 124 -0.68 12.43 0.22
CA THR A 124 -0.10 12.35 1.56
C THR A 124 -1.15 12.60 2.63
N ILE A 125 -0.80 12.27 3.88
CA ILE A 125 -1.44 12.86 5.06
C ILE A 125 -0.53 13.97 5.57
N GLY A 126 -1.10 15.16 5.79
CA GLY A 126 -0.32 16.32 6.22
C GLY A 126 0.50 16.94 5.08
N ALA A 127 1.24 17.99 5.43
CA ALA A 127 1.99 18.77 4.45
C ALA A 127 3.28 18.06 3.99
N PHE A 128 3.60 18.20 2.71
CA PHE A 128 4.88 17.83 2.11
C PHE A 128 5.50 19.07 1.46
N ASP A 129 6.74 19.39 1.82
CA ASP A 129 7.48 20.57 1.33
C ASP A 129 8.58 20.22 0.32
N GLY A 130 8.75 18.94 -0.03
CA GLY A 130 9.81 18.44 -0.90
C GLY A 130 11.16 18.20 -0.19
N ASN A 131 11.33 18.66 1.05
CA ASN A 131 12.59 18.55 1.79
C ASN A 131 12.54 17.46 2.86
N HIS A 132 11.38 17.30 3.51
CA HIS A 132 11.18 16.32 4.58
C HIS A 132 10.05 15.35 4.22
N PRO A 133 10.14 14.07 4.64
CA PRO A 133 9.04 13.14 4.44
C PRO A 133 7.77 13.67 5.12
N PRO A 134 6.60 13.53 4.48
CA PRO A 134 5.33 13.78 5.14
C PRO A 134 5.13 12.77 6.28
N PRO A 135 4.18 13.05 7.20
CA PRO A 135 3.79 12.10 8.24
C PRO A 135 3.56 10.68 7.72
N VAL A 136 4.06 9.70 8.46
CA VAL A 136 3.77 8.28 8.20
C VAL A 136 2.30 8.00 8.52
N TYR A 137 1.66 7.21 7.67
CA TYR A 137 0.33 6.65 7.91
C TYR A 137 0.25 5.23 7.39
N THR A 138 -0.77 4.49 7.79
CA THR A 138 -0.88 3.06 7.47
C THR A 138 -2.00 2.77 6.49
N LEU A 139 -1.70 1.96 5.48
CA LEU A 139 -2.69 1.34 4.60
C LEU A 139 -3.09 -0.02 5.15
N GLY A 140 -4.37 -0.36 5.04
CA GLY A 140 -4.89 -1.68 5.38
C GLY A 140 -4.49 -2.70 4.32
N CYS A 141 -3.87 -3.79 4.76
CA CYS A 141 -3.37 -4.87 3.91
C CYS A 141 -3.86 -6.24 4.40
N ILE A 142 -3.76 -7.22 3.53
CA ILE A 142 -3.85 -8.65 3.85
C ILE A 142 -2.60 -9.35 3.37
N TRP A 143 -2.22 -10.45 4.01
CA TRP A 143 -1.00 -11.18 3.68
C TRP A 143 -1.22 -12.68 3.60
N GLU A 144 -0.30 -13.40 2.96
CA GLU A 144 -0.23 -14.86 2.95
C GLU A 144 1.23 -15.32 2.99
N GLU A 145 1.41 -16.56 3.44
CA GLU A 145 2.66 -17.29 3.31
C GLU A 145 2.41 -18.43 2.32
N TRP A 146 3.17 -18.45 1.24
CA TRP A 146 3.14 -19.51 0.25
C TRP A 146 4.49 -20.24 0.24
N ALA A 147 4.44 -21.56 0.34
CA ALA A 147 5.61 -22.41 0.23
C ALA A 147 5.55 -23.18 -1.10
N ASP A 148 6.57 -23.00 -1.94
CA ASP A 148 6.72 -23.81 -3.13
C ASP A 148 7.01 -25.25 -2.74
N LYS A 149 6.17 -26.18 -3.20
CA LYS A 149 6.31 -27.60 -2.88
C LYS A 149 7.51 -28.25 -3.57
N GLU A 150 7.99 -27.67 -4.66
CA GLU A 150 9.11 -28.22 -5.43
C GLU A 150 10.45 -27.74 -4.88
N SER A 151 10.62 -26.43 -4.67
CA SER A 151 11.88 -25.85 -4.19
C SER A 151 12.00 -25.77 -2.66
N GLY A 152 10.86 -25.77 -1.95
CA GLY A 152 10.81 -25.47 -0.51
C GLY A 152 10.93 -23.99 -0.16
N GLU A 153 11.02 -23.10 -1.16
CA GLU A 153 11.06 -21.65 -0.99
C GLU A 153 9.77 -21.16 -0.31
N VAL A 154 9.90 -20.28 0.68
CA VAL A 154 8.78 -19.65 1.36
C VAL A 154 8.74 -18.18 1.01
N ARG A 155 7.63 -17.74 0.41
CA ARG A 155 7.37 -16.33 0.08
C ARG A 155 6.25 -15.79 0.94
N ARG A 156 6.54 -14.67 1.61
CA ARG A 156 5.57 -13.90 2.38
C ARG A 156 5.15 -12.70 1.54
N THR A 157 3.86 -12.66 1.22
CA THR A 157 3.33 -11.72 0.25
C THR A 157 2.12 -10.98 0.79
N PHE A 158 1.85 -9.79 0.27
CA PHE A 158 0.71 -9.00 0.71
C PHE A 158 -0.04 -8.30 -0.44
N SER A 159 -1.26 -7.86 -0.12
CA SER A 159 -2.12 -7.07 -1.00
C SER A 159 -2.62 -5.84 -0.27
N ILE A 160 -2.68 -4.69 -0.95
CA ILE A 160 -3.28 -3.47 -0.40
C ILE A 160 -4.80 -3.57 -0.54
N VAL A 161 -5.54 -3.34 0.55
CA VAL A 161 -7.00 -3.28 0.51
C VAL A 161 -7.43 -1.93 -0.04
N THR A 162 -8.39 -1.95 -0.97
CA THR A 162 -8.94 -0.74 -1.60
C THR A 162 -10.43 -0.63 -1.34
N THR A 163 -10.93 0.61 -1.35
CA THR A 163 -12.34 0.96 -1.18
C THR A 163 -12.75 2.01 -2.22
N GLN A 164 -14.01 2.45 -2.18
CA GLN A 164 -14.49 3.55 -3.01
C GLN A 164 -13.70 4.83 -2.71
N ALA A 165 -13.51 5.68 -3.72
CA ALA A 165 -12.87 6.97 -3.50
C ALA A 165 -13.76 7.92 -2.70
N ASN A 166 -13.13 8.77 -1.88
CA ASN A 166 -13.75 9.97 -1.33
C ASN A 166 -13.77 11.10 -2.38
N THR A 167 -14.08 12.34 -2.00
CA THR A 167 -14.23 13.47 -2.93
C THR A 167 -12.92 13.74 -3.68
N LEU A 168 -11.82 13.91 -2.93
CA LEU A 168 -10.48 14.15 -3.51
C LEU A 168 -10.06 13.03 -4.46
N MET A 169 -10.17 11.78 -4.00
CA MET A 169 -9.73 10.63 -4.78
C MET A 169 -10.64 10.35 -5.98
N SER A 170 -11.89 10.81 -5.96
CA SER A 170 -12.78 10.71 -7.12
C SER A 170 -12.43 11.73 -8.20
N PHE A 171 -11.95 12.90 -7.80
CA PHE A 171 -11.38 13.89 -8.74
C PHE A 171 -10.09 13.37 -9.39
N ILE A 172 -9.18 12.82 -8.58
CA ILE A 172 -7.89 12.35 -9.08
C ILE A 172 -8.05 11.02 -9.81
N HIS A 173 -8.55 9.98 -9.17
CA HIS A 173 -8.68 8.67 -9.79
C HIS A 173 -10.04 8.52 -10.51
N ASN A 174 -10.36 9.50 -11.37
CA ASN A 174 -11.68 9.74 -11.97
C ASN A 174 -12.23 8.63 -12.90
N ASN A 175 -11.42 7.66 -13.34
CA ASN A 175 -11.88 6.52 -14.15
C ASN A 175 -12.47 5.38 -13.32
N LYS A 176 -11.79 4.97 -12.22
CA LYS A 176 -12.24 3.84 -11.39
C LYS A 176 -12.74 4.25 -10.02
N GLN A 177 -12.46 5.48 -9.59
CA GLN A 177 -12.91 6.09 -8.33
C GLN A 177 -12.64 5.16 -7.13
N ARG A 178 -11.35 4.86 -6.93
CA ARG A 178 -10.86 4.03 -5.83
C ARG A 178 -9.78 4.74 -5.04
N MET A 179 -9.64 4.36 -3.79
CA MET A 179 -8.51 4.70 -2.95
C MET A 179 -8.08 3.48 -2.11
N PRO A 180 -6.83 3.44 -1.59
CA PRO A 180 -6.47 2.46 -0.59
C PRO A 180 -7.26 2.71 0.70
N VAL A 181 -7.54 1.65 1.47
CA VAL A 181 -8.08 1.78 2.82
C VAL A 181 -6.96 2.33 3.71
N VAL A 182 -7.16 3.52 4.26
CA VAL A 182 -6.27 4.10 5.24
C VAL A 182 -6.76 3.70 6.64
N ILE A 183 -5.88 3.11 7.44
CA ILE A 183 -6.17 2.74 8.83
C ILE A 183 -5.57 3.81 9.76
N PRO A 184 -6.39 4.61 10.47
CA PRO A 184 -5.90 5.59 11.42
C PRO A 184 -5.12 4.97 12.57
N LYS A 185 -4.23 5.73 13.21
CA LYS A 185 -3.40 5.27 14.33
C LYS A 185 -4.20 4.58 15.44
N GLY A 186 -5.37 5.12 15.80
CA GLY A 186 -6.25 4.56 16.83
C GLY A 186 -6.89 3.21 16.46
N ASP A 187 -7.02 2.91 15.18
CA ASP A 187 -7.70 1.72 14.67
C ASP A 187 -6.73 0.62 14.23
N ARG A 188 -5.41 0.84 14.29
CA ARG A 188 -4.39 -0.11 13.83
C ARG A 188 -4.52 -1.49 14.48
N MET A 189 -4.64 -1.54 15.81
CA MET A 189 -4.82 -2.81 16.52
C MET A 189 -6.19 -3.44 16.27
N ALA A 190 -7.24 -2.63 16.15
CA ALA A 190 -8.57 -3.11 15.78
C ALA A 190 -8.55 -3.75 14.39
N TRP A 191 -7.84 -3.15 13.43
CA TRP A 191 -7.62 -3.73 12.11
C TRP A 191 -6.85 -5.03 12.20
N LEU A 192 -5.69 -5.08 12.87
CA LEU A 192 -4.88 -6.30 12.96
C LEU A 192 -5.65 -7.45 13.63
N GLN A 193 -6.46 -7.16 14.66
CA GLN A 193 -7.09 -8.18 15.51
C GLN A 193 -8.60 -8.41 15.26
N ALA A 194 -9.20 -7.81 14.23
CA ALA A 194 -10.61 -8.04 13.91
C ALA A 194 -10.95 -9.54 13.76
N ASP A 195 -11.80 -10.06 14.63
CA ASP A 195 -12.15 -11.48 14.69
C ASP A 195 -13.40 -11.83 13.89
N ASP A 196 -14.14 -10.83 13.42
CA ASP A 196 -15.36 -10.99 12.64
C ASP A 196 -15.42 -10.12 11.36
N ARG A 197 -16.27 -10.56 10.42
CA ARG A 197 -16.48 -9.90 9.12
C ARG A 197 -17.03 -8.48 9.26
N GLU A 198 -17.94 -8.26 10.21
CA GLU A 198 -18.61 -6.97 10.38
C GLU A 198 -17.62 -5.90 10.84
N HIS A 199 -16.79 -6.23 11.84
CA HIS A 199 -15.75 -5.36 12.35
C HIS A 199 -14.72 -5.02 11.28
N ALA A 200 -14.19 -6.02 10.57
CA ALA A 200 -13.28 -5.77 9.45
C ALA A 200 -13.92 -4.86 8.38
N THR A 201 -15.21 -5.09 8.06
CA THR A 201 -15.94 -4.28 7.06
C THR A 201 -16.08 -2.82 7.50
N ARG A 202 -16.35 -2.54 8.78
CA ARG A 202 -16.45 -1.15 9.30
C ARG A 202 -15.14 -0.36 9.15
N LEU A 203 -14.00 -1.05 9.14
CA LEU A 203 -12.67 -0.45 8.97
C LEU A 203 -12.29 -0.26 7.50
N MET A 204 -12.93 -0.95 6.55
CA MET A 204 -12.66 -0.86 5.10
C MET A 204 -13.45 0.25 4.39
N ARG A 205 -13.54 1.42 5.01
CA ARG A 205 -14.30 2.58 4.50
C ARG A 205 -13.38 3.62 3.86
N PRO A 206 -13.90 4.46 2.93
CA PRO A 206 -13.15 5.62 2.43
C PRO A 206 -12.73 6.51 3.59
N LEU A 207 -11.53 7.10 3.51
CA LEU A 207 -11.07 8.07 4.49
C LEU A 207 -11.91 9.35 4.37
N GLU A 208 -12.19 10.00 5.50
CA GLU A 208 -12.92 11.27 5.53
C GLU A 208 -12.23 12.35 4.67
N ASP A 209 -13.05 13.17 4.00
CA ASP A 209 -12.56 14.28 3.19
C ASP A 209 -11.78 15.31 4.05
N GLY A 210 -10.83 16.02 3.42
CA GLY A 210 -10.01 17.03 4.09
C GLY A 210 -8.80 16.50 4.88
N ILE A 211 -8.65 15.17 5.04
CA ILE A 211 -7.48 14.57 5.67
C ILE A 211 -6.33 14.39 4.66
N LEU A 212 -6.64 13.87 3.48
CA LEU A 212 -5.67 13.69 2.41
C LEU A 212 -5.35 15.02 1.74
N LYS A 213 -4.09 15.16 1.34
CA LYS A 213 -3.63 16.24 0.45
C LYS A 213 -3.09 15.64 -0.83
N ALA A 214 -3.36 16.31 -1.95
CA ALA A 214 -2.82 15.96 -3.24
C ALA A 214 -1.87 17.04 -3.75
N TYR A 215 -0.72 16.60 -4.25
CA TYR A 215 0.33 17.44 -4.82
C TYR A 215 0.52 17.05 -6.29
N PRO A 216 0.28 17.95 -7.25
CA PRO A 216 0.66 17.70 -8.63
C PRO A 216 2.18 17.47 -8.71
N ILE A 217 2.61 16.40 -9.36
CA ILE A 217 4.04 16.08 -9.55
C ILE A 217 4.41 15.94 -11.02
N SER A 218 5.70 15.88 -11.31
CA SER A 218 6.18 15.80 -12.69
C SER A 218 5.77 14.49 -13.38
N ARG A 219 5.32 14.61 -14.64
CA ARG A 219 5.05 13.45 -15.51
C ARG A 219 6.28 12.60 -15.82
N THR A 220 7.49 13.08 -15.51
CA THR A 220 8.73 12.30 -15.62
C THR A 220 8.65 10.99 -14.83
N MET A 221 7.87 10.96 -13.74
CA MET A 221 7.70 9.77 -12.91
C MET A 221 7.03 8.60 -13.67
N SER A 222 6.20 8.90 -14.69
CA SER A 222 5.53 7.90 -15.52
C SER A 222 6.43 7.30 -16.62
N ARG A 223 7.72 7.66 -16.70
CA ARG A 223 8.62 7.15 -17.73
C ARG A 223 9.06 5.72 -17.41
N ILE A 224 9.14 4.88 -18.44
CA ILE A 224 9.51 3.46 -18.31
C ILE A 224 10.89 3.25 -17.64
N LYS A 225 11.84 4.17 -17.87
CA LYS A 225 13.21 4.10 -17.33
C LYS A 225 13.50 5.30 -16.41
N VAL A 226 12.65 5.51 -15.41
CA VAL A 226 12.90 6.53 -14.39
C VAL A 226 13.78 5.94 -13.27
N ASN A 227 14.67 6.75 -12.70
CA ASN A 227 15.38 6.37 -11.48
C ASN A 227 14.42 6.49 -10.29
N THR A 228 13.89 5.37 -9.81
CA THR A 228 12.92 5.30 -8.70
C THR A 228 13.46 5.86 -7.38
N ASP A 229 14.78 5.94 -7.24
CA ASP A 229 15.47 6.40 -6.04
C ASP A 229 15.70 7.91 -6.02
N ASP A 230 15.32 8.62 -7.10
CA ASP A 230 15.45 10.06 -7.19
C ASP A 230 14.32 10.76 -6.40
N PRO A 231 14.63 11.43 -5.27
CA PRO A 231 13.62 12.12 -4.45
C PRO A 231 12.89 13.22 -5.23
N SER A 232 13.52 13.80 -6.26
CA SER A 232 12.93 14.88 -7.04
C SER A 232 11.70 14.46 -7.84
N LEU A 233 11.47 13.15 -8.02
CA LEU A 233 10.25 12.62 -8.64
C LEU A 233 8.98 13.00 -7.88
N LEU A 234 9.09 13.21 -6.56
CA LEU A 234 7.98 13.57 -5.71
C LEU A 234 7.81 15.08 -5.55
N ASN A 235 8.76 15.89 -6.03
CA ASN A 235 8.71 17.34 -5.85
C ASN A 235 7.42 17.92 -6.43
N PRO A 236 6.62 18.61 -5.61
CA PRO A 236 5.42 19.29 -6.10
C PRO A 236 5.77 20.30 -7.19
N ILE A 237 4.98 20.32 -8.26
CA ILE A 237 5.09 21.29 -9.36
C ILE A 237 3.95 22.33 -9.31
N GLY A 238 3.12 22.29 -8.28
CA GLY A 238 1.98 23.17 -8.07
C GLY A 238 1.51 23.15 -6.62
N GLU A 239 0.50 23.95 -6.32
CA GLU A 239 -0.09 24.02 -4.98
C GLU A 239 -0.82 22.71 -4.62
N ALA A 240 -0.78 22.38 -3.33
CA ALA A 240 -1.52 21.24 -2.79
C ALA A 240 -3.00 21.57 -2.69
N PHE A 241 -3.86 20.56 -2.87
CA PHE A 241 -5.30 20.69 -2.68
C PHE A 241 -5.86 19.52 -1.85
N VAL A 242 -7.07 19.70 -1.33
CA VAL A 242 -7.80 18.78 -0.44
C VAL A 242 -9.16 18.41 -1.03
#